data_AF-A0A955PBV7-F1
#
_entry.id   AF-A0A955PBV7-F1
#
_cell.length_a   1.000
_cell.length_b   1.000
_cell.length_c   1.000
_cell.angle_alpha   90.00
_cell.angle_beta   90.00
_cell.angle_gamma   90.00
#
_symmetry.space_group_name_H-M   'P 1'
#
loop_
_entity.id
_entity.type
_entity.pdbx_description
1 polymer ?
#
loop_
_entity_poly.entity_id
_entity_poly.type
_entity_poly.pdbx_seq_one_letter_code
_entity_poly.pdbx_strand_id
1 'polypeptide(L)'
;LDWNAFLGPAWKRPWDARRYWDWRNYWDYSGGVSTDLFVHRITRMIKACNLHEPIRGIGMGGIYKWDDGREVPDSFEMLLEYDGGPTVYCLGTMGNKYSNQHLIRGYDATLVFEDPGFKVYSQKDDNYGEVIYTHEKTGAENQALHHKNHHAAMRANDASMLNCPPELGYYGVVAVGLANEGYKLKKCMTWSPEHSRVVPA
;
A
#
# COMPACT_ATOMS: atom_id res chain seq x y z
N LEU A 1 0.02 -14.92 -29.28
CA LEU A 1 0.43 -14.53 -27.92
C LEU A 1 1.93 -14.68 -27.83
N ASP A 2 2.65 -13.63 -27.44
CA ASP A 2 4.10 -13.69 -27.19
C ASP A 2 4.35 -13.98 -25.70
N TRP A 3 4.66 -15.24 -25.38
CA TRP A 3 4.88 -15.69 -24.01
C TRP A 3 6.21 -15.18 -23.43
N ASN A 4 7.24 -15.05 -24.27
CA ASN A 4 8.56 -14.59 -23.82
C ASN A 4 8.53 -13.11 -23.44
N ALA A 5 7.73 -12.32 -24.17
CA ALA A 5 7.45 -10.93 -23.83
C ALA A 5 6.68 -10.82 -22.50
N PHE A 6 5.65 -11.64 -22.29
CA PHE A 6 4.91 -11.66 -21.02
C PHE A 6 5.82 -11.99 -19.82
N LEU A 7 6.67 -13.01 -19.94
CA LEU A 7 7.58 -13.41 -18.86
C LEU A 7 8.60 -12.31 -18.51
N GLY A 8 8.97 -11.47 -19.48
CA GLY A 8 9.91 -10.36 -19.27
C GLY A 8 11.20 -10.83 -18.58
N PRO A 9 11.62 -10.17 -17.47
CA PRO A 9 12.83 -10.51 -16.72
C PRO A 9 12.65 -11.69 -15.75
N ALA A 10 11.43 -12.20 -15.57
CA ALA A 10 11.19 -13.35 -14.70
C ALA A 10 11.84 -14.63 -15.26
N TRP A 11 11.97 -15.64 -14.42
CA TRP A 11 12.49 -16.95 -14.85
C TRP A 11 11.68 -17.50 -16.01
N LYS A 12 12.39 -18.01 -17.04
CA LYS A 12 11.73 -18.55 -18.22
C LYS A 12 11.02 -19.85 -17.86
N ARG A 13 9.71 -19.90 -18.15
CA ARG A 13 8.85 -21.05 -17.90
C ARG A 13 8.20 -21.52 -19.20
N PRO A 14 7.82 -22.81 -19.32
CA PRO A 14 6.91 -23.25 -20.39
C PRO A 14 5.61 -22.47 -20.36
N TRP A 15 4.91 -22.41 -21.51
CA TRP A 15 3.59 -21.78 -21.59
C TRP A 15 2.61 -22.40 -20.60
N ASP A 16 1.91 -21.55 -19.85
CA ASP A 16 0.90 -21.94 -18.88
C ASP A 16 -0.25 -20.92 -18.92
N ALA A 17 -1.43 -21.38 -19.32
CA ALA A 17 -2.60 -20.52 -19.50
C ALA A 17 -3.06 -19.89 -18.18
N ARG A 18 -2.87 -20.59 -17.05
CA ARG A 18 -3.26 -20.09 -15.75
C ARG A 18 -2.30 -19.02 -15.25
N ARG A 19 -0.99 -19.21 -15.42
CA ARG A 19 0.00 -18.15 -15.12
C ARG A 19 -0.20 -16.90 -15.95
N TYR A 20 -0.71 -17.03 -17.17
CA TYR A 20 -1.04 -15.88 -18.00
C TYR A 20 -2.26 -15.11 -17.50
N TRP A 21 -3.37 -15.82 -17.20
CA TRP A 21 -4.61 -15.16 -16.77
C TRP A 21 -4.62 -14.76 -15.29
N ASP A 22 -4.07 -15.61 -14.43
CA ASP A 22 -4.02 -15.44 -12.97
C ASP A 22 -2.62 -15.04 -12.50
N TRP A 23 -1.89 -14.26 -13.29
CA TRP A 23 -0.48 -13.91 -13.03
C TRP A 23 -0.22 -13.33 -11.63
N ARG A 24 -1.22 -12.64 -11.06
CA ARG A 24 -1.18 -12.07 -9.71
C ARG A 24 -1.01 -13.11 -8.61
N ASN A 25 -1.29 -14.38 -8.90
CA ASN A 25 -1.20 -15.48 -7.94
C ASN A 25 0.22 -16.07 -7.79
N TYR A 26 1.21 -15.58 -8.55
CA TYR A 26 2.54 -16.19 -8.64
C TYR A 26 3.65 -15.16 -8.33
N TRP A 27 4.65 -15.58 -7.54
CA TRP A 27 5.73 -14.68 -7.08
C TRP A 27 6.65 -14.18 -8.20
N ASP A 28 6.69 -14.89 -9.32
CA ASP A 28 7.49 -14.52 -10.49
C ASP A 28 7.05 -13.17 -11.09
N TYR A 29 5.77 -12.81 -10.92
CA TYR A 29 5.15 -11.68 -11.61
C TYR A 29 4.46 -10.70 -10.66
N SER A 30 4.24 -11.08 -9.40
CA SER A 30 3.43 -10.33 -8.45
C SER A 30 3.91 -10.46 -7.01
N GLY A 31 3.66 -9.43 -6.22
CA GLY A 31 3.75 -9.50 -4.77
C GLY A 31 2.44 -9.91 -4.08
N GLY A 32 1.42 -10.32 -4.85
CA GLY A 32 0.11 -10.67 -4.34
C GLY A 32 -0.70 -9.47 -3.83
N VAL A 33 -1.59 -9.73 -2.87
CA VAL A 33 -2.58 -8.77 -2.36
C VAL A 33 -1.96 -7.50 -1.77
N SER A 34 -0.75 -7.58 -1.22
CA SER A 34 -0.05 -6.43 -0.65
C SER A 34 0.33 -5.41 -1.74
N THR A 35 0.92 -5.88 -2.84
CA THR A 35 1.30 -5.01 -3.97
C THR A 35 0.12 -4.54 -4.81
N ASP A 36 -0.98 -5.31 -4.83
CA ASP A 36 -2.16 -4.99 -5.65
C ASP A 36 -3.14 -4.08 -4.89
N LEU A 37 -3.39 -4.33 -3.59
CA LEU A 37 -4.39 -3.61 -2.81
C LEU A 37 -3.83 -2.77 -1.66
N PHE A 38 -2.79 -3.23 -0.97
CA PHE A 38 -2.30 -2.49 0.22
C PHE A 38 -1.60 -1.21 -0.18
N VAL A 39 -0.95 -1.19 -1.34
CA VAL A 39 -0.32 0.01 -1.90
C VAL A 39 -1.31 1.19 -1.94
N HIS A 40 -2.58 0.96 -2.32
CA HIS A 40 -3.61 2.01 -2.37
C HIS A 40 -4.01 2.54 -0.99
N ARG A 41 -3.94 1.70 0.05
CA ARG A 41 -4.23 2.10 1.43
C ARG A 41 -3.05 2.84 2.05
N ILE A 42 -1.85 2.31 1.83
CA ILE A 42 -0.62 2.81 2.41
C ILE A 42 -0.21 4.15 1.81
N THR A 43 -0.29 4.35 0.49
CA THR A 43 0.04 5.66 -0.09
C THR A 43 -0.86 6.78 0.42
N ARG A 44 -2.11 6.46 0.82
CA ARG A 44 -2.98 7.42 1.50
C ARG A 44 -2.45 7.79 2.89
N MET A 45 -1.98 6.81 3.67
CA MET A 45 -1.37 7.06 4.98
C MET A 45 -0.06 7.83 4.86
N ILE A 46 0.79 7.45 3.91
CA ILE A 46 2.04 8.12 3.58
C ILE A 46 1.77 9.59 3.27
N LYS A 47 0.81 9.88 2.39
CA LYS A 47 0.45 11.26 2.05
C LYS A 47 -0.19 12.02 3.22
N ALA A 48 -1.09 11.39 3.97
CA ALA A 48 -1.82 12.05 5.05
C ALA A 48 -0.92 12.40 6.24
N CYS A 49 0.07 11.57 6.53
CA CYS A 49 0.97 11.73 7.67
C CYS A 49 2.38 12.22 7.27
N ASN A 50 2.59 12.57 5.99
CA ASN A 50 3.89 12.96 5.45
C ASN A 50 5.01 11.95 5.78
N LEU A 51 4.73 10.66 5.57
CA LEU A 51 5.70 9.58 5.78
C LEU A 51 6.53 9.36 4.53
N HIS A 52 7.75 8.82 4.68
CA HIS A 52 8.65 8.46 3.59
C HIS A 52 8.87 6.93 3.54
N GLU A 53 10.10 6.43 3.48
CA GLU A 53 10.39 5.00 3.63
C GLU A 53 10.23 4.53 5.09
N PRO A 54 9.68 3.32 5.32
CA PRO A 54 9.69 2.71 6.64
C PRO A 54 11.13 2.37 7.08
N ILE A 55 11.41 2.50 8.37
CA ILE A 55 12.68 2.09 8.98
C ILE A 55 12.78 0.56 9.08
N ARG A 56 11.66 -0.11 9.30
CA ARG A 56 11.56 -1.58 9.25
C ARG A 56 10.13 -2.05 9.03
N GLY A 57 9.98 -3.29 8.61
CA GLY A 57 8.68 -3.89 8.38
C GLY A 57 8.71 -5.42 8.35
N ILE A 58 7.53 -6.02 8.46
CA ILE A 58 7.33 -7.46 8.33
C ILE A 58 5.95 -7.75 7.75
N GLY A 59 5.87 -8.82 6.97
CA GLY A 59 4.62 -9.39 6.48
C GLY A 59 4.33 -10.74 7.14
N MET A 60 3.06 -10.97 7.43
CA MET A 60 2.53 -12.25 7.93
C MET A 60 1.32 -12.64 7.11
N GLY A 61 0.93 -13.92 7.15
CA GLY A 61 -0.23 -14.40 6.42
C GLY A 61 -0.04 -15.80 5.86
N GLY A 62 -0.86 -16.14 4.87
CA GLY A 62 -0.79 -17.42 4.20
C GLY A 62 -1.91 -17.63 3.19
N ILE A 63 -1.97 -18.84 2.65
CA ILE A 63 -3.08 -19.32 1.82
C ILE A 63 -3.97 -20.15 2.73
N TYR A 64 -5.14 -19.61 3.08
CA TYR A 64 -6.03 -20.24 4.06
C TYR A 64 -7.39 -20.63 3.49
N LYS A 65 -7.83 -19.97 2.41
CA LYS A 65 -9.14 -20.20 1.79
C LYS A 65 -9.05 -20.84 0.42
N TRP A 66 -8.11 -20.42 -0.42
CA TRP A 66 -8.04 -20.89 -1.80
C TRP A 66 -6.80 -21.75 -2.03
N ASP A 67 -6.97 -23.06 -1.84
CA ASP A 67 -6.01 -24.07 -2.27
C ASP A 67 -6.15 -24.33 -3.76
N ASP A 68 -5.82 -23.30 -4.55
CA ASP A 68 -5.91 -23.35 -5.99
C ASP A 68 -4.51 -23.44 -6.63
N GLY A 69 -3.44 -23.68 -5.86
CA GLY A 69 -2.07 -23.72 -6.38
C GLY A 69 -1.46 -22.35 -6.67
N ARG A 70 -2.05 -21.26 -6.14
CA ARG A 70 -1.35 -19.98 -5.99
C ARG A 70 -0.12 -20.10 -5.11
N GLU A 71 0.83 -19.19 -5.29
CA GLU A 71 2.04 -19.11 -4.46
C GLU A 71 1.96 -17.94 -3.47
N VAL A 72 1.18 -16.91 -3.79
CA VAL A 72 1.01 -15.71 -2.96
C VAL A 72 -0.09 -15.88 -1.91
N PRO A 73 -0.01 -15.19 -0.75
CA PRO A 73 -0.99 -15.30 0.33
C PRO A 73 -2.36 -14.78 -0.09
N ASP A 74 -3.41 -15.43 0.42
CA ASP A 74 -4.78 -14.95 0.30
C ASP A 74 -5.26 -14.08 1.47
N SER A 75 -4.54 -14.20 2.57
CA SER A 75 -4.66 -13.39 3.77
C SER A 75 -3.27 -12.90 4.13
N PHE A 76 -3.12 -11.60 4.31
CA PHE A 76 -1.84 -10.96 4.52
C PHE A 76 -1.98 -9.80 5.51
N GLU A 77 -1.02 -9.68 6.41
CA GLU A 77 -0.89 -8.57 7.33
C GLU A 77 0.48 -7.94 7.16
N MET A 78 0.52 -6.62 7.18
CA MET A 78 1.75 -5.85 7.11
C MET A 78 1.87 -4.94 8.33
N LEU A 79 3.02 -4.99 9.00
CA LEU A 79 3.41 -4.08 10.06
C LEU A 79 4.63 -3.29 9.62
N LEU A 80 4.55 -1.97 9.72
CA LEU A 80 5.61 -1.04 9.33
C LEU A 80 5.89 -0.07 10.47
N GLU A 81 7.16 0.23 10.68
CA GLU A 81 7.61 1.31 11.54
C GLU A 81 8.24 2.41 10.70
N TYR A 82 7.91 3.66 11.02
CA TYR A 82 8.45 4.84 10.35
C TYR A 82 9.27 5.68 11.33
N ASP A 83 10.17 6.47 10.76
CA ASP A 83 10.93 7.44 11.55
C ASP A 83 9.99 8.44 12.25
N GLY A 84 10.40 8.89 13.45
CA GLY A 84 9.57 9.73 14.31
C GLY A 84 8.51 8.99 15.12
N GLY A 85 8.39 7.66 14.99
CA GLY A 85 7.55 6.81 15.86
C GLY A 85 6.20 6.30 15.32
N PRO A 86 5.62 6.79 14.21
CA PRO A 86 4.40 6.20 13.67
C PRO A 86 4.58 4.73 13.27
N THR A 87 3.60 3.91 13.62
CA THR A 87 3.47 2.54 13.15
C THR A 87 2.26 2.41 12.25
N VAL A 88 2.38 1.71 11.13
CA VAL A 88 1.28 1.47 10.20
C VAL A 88 0.98 -0.02 10.12
N TYR A 89 -0.29 -0.37 10.32
CA TYR A 89 -0.82 -1.71 10.18
C TYR A 89 -1.73 -1.74 8.96
N CYS A 90 -1.43 -2.58 7.98
CA CYS A 90 -2.33 -2.85 6.87
C CYS A 90 -2.69 -4.32 6.88
N LEU A 91 -3.94 -4.60 7.22
CA LEU A 91 -4.47 -5.95 7.38
C LEU A 91 -5.45 -6.21 6.24
N GLY A 92 -5.45 -7.43 5.71
CA GLY A 92 -6.37 -7.79 4.66
C GLY A 92 -6.49 -9.29 4.48
N THR A 93 -7.72 -9.73 4.25
CA THR A 93 -8.02 -11.07 3.78
C THR A 93 -8.94 -10.96 2.60
N MET A 94 -8.72 -11.77 1.57
CA MET A 94 -9.68 -11.89 0.49
C MET A 94 -10.91 -12.70 0.95
N GLY A 95 -10.79 -13.49 2.02
CA GLY A 95 -11.81 -14.44 2.48
C GLY A 95 -12.98 -13.85 3.27
N ASN A 96 -12.97 -12.55 3.56
CA ASN A 96 -14.03 -11.88 4.32
C ASN A 96 -14.38 -10.53 3.70
N LYS A 97 -15.67 -10.21 3.62
CA LYS A 97 -16.18 -8.94 3.08
C LYS A 97 -16.25 -7.83 4.11
N TYR A 98 -16.12 -8.13 5.40
CA TYR A 98 -16.16 -7.12 6.46
C TYR A 98 -14.84 -6.34 6.47
N SER A 99 -14.96 -5.02 6.32
CA SER A 99 -13.81 -4.13 6.13
C SER A 99 -13.08 -3.84 7.43
N ASN A 100 -11.75 -3.71 7.35
CA ASN A 100 -10.97 -3.08 8.39
C ASN A 100 -11.27 -1.58 8.46
N GLN A 101 -11.30 -1.02 9.68
CA GLN A 101 -11.41 0.43 9.83
C GLN A 101 -10.18 1.13 9.25
N HIS A 102 -10.41 2.24 8.57
CA HIS A 102 -9.37 3.07 7.99
C HIS A 102 -9.27 4.36 8.80
N LEU A 103 -8.19 4.50 9.55
CA LEU A 103 -8.06 5.58 10.53
C LEU A 103 -6.60 5.93 10.81
N ILE A 104 -6.40 7.12 11.37
CA ILE A 104 -5.15 7.62 11.93
C ILE A 104 -5.41 7.92 13.41
N ARG A 105 -4.59 7.36 14.30
CA ARG A 105 -4.71 7.57 15.75
C ARG A 105 -3.63 8.54 16.21
N GLY A 106 -4.05 9.68 16.75
CA GLY A 106 -3.20 10.59 17.50
C GLY A 106 -3.55 10.58 18.98
N TYR A 107 -2.79 11.34 19.77
CA TYR A 107 -3.01 11.47 21.21
C TYR A 107 -4.32 12.23 21.52
N ASP A 108 -4.55 13.36 20.85
CA ASP A 108 -5.71 14.22 21.11
C ASP A 108 -6.96 13.85 20.31
N ALA A 109 -6.79 13.10 19.22
CA ALA A 109 -7.89 12.78 18.30
C ALA A 109 -7.62 11.55 17.43
N THR A 110 -8.71 10.94 16.95
CA THR A 110 -8.69 9.90 15.92
C THR A 110 -9.37 10.43 14.66
N LEU A 111 -8.66 10.38 13.52
CA LEU A 111 -9.25 10.64 12.21
C LEU A 111 -9.74 9.31 11.62
N VAL A 112 -11.02 9.22 11.28
CA VAL A 112 -11.63 8.05 10.63
C VAL A 112 -12.03 8.42 9.21
N PHE A 113 -11.51 7.68 8.24
CA PHE A 113 -11.92 7.83 6.84
C PHE A 113 -13.28 7.16 6.64
N GLU A 114 -14.27 7.95 6.25
CA GLU A 114 -15.67 7.55 6.07
C GLU A 114 -16.21 8.16 4.79
N ASP A 115 -17.03 7.45 4.03
CA ASP A 115 -17.59 8.05 2.82
C ASP A 115 -18.60 9.17 3.16
N PRO A 116 -18.55 10.34 2.49
CA PRO A 116 -17.70 10.65 1.33
C PRO A 116 -16.29 11.19 1.65
N GLY A 117 -15.92 11.51 2.90
CA GLY A 117 -14.60 12.07 3.27
C GLY A 117 -13.95 11.49 4.54
N PHE A 118 -13.95 12.25 5.64
CA PHE A 118 -13.46 11.78 6.94
C PHE A 118 -14.03 12.61 8.10
N LYS A 119 -14.01 12.01 9.30
CA LYS A 119 -14.35 12.68 10.56
C LYS A 119 -13.19 12.60 11.53
N VAL A 120 -13.12 13.57 12.44
CA VAL A 120 -12.14 13.59 13.54
C VAL A 120 -12.89 13.54 14.85
N TYR A 121 -12.54 12.55 15.66
CA TYR A 121 -13.13 12.28 16.97
C TYR A 121 -12.17 12.68 18.06
N SER A 122 -12.60 13.47 19.04
CA SER A 122 -11.75 13.83 20.17
C SER A 122 -11.40 12.60 21.02
N GLN A 123 -10.19 12.59 21.56
CA GLN A 123 -9.72 11.63 22.57
C GLN A 123 -9.43 12.31 23.91
N LYS A 124 -9.78 13.60 24.07
CA LYS A 124 -9.65 14.32 25.34
C LYS A 124 -10.79 13.95 26.29
N ASP A 125 -10.51 13.93 27.59
CA ASP A 125 -11.46 13.47 28.61
C ASP A 125 -12.74 14.31 28.68
N ASP A 126 -12.66 15.62 28.40
CA ASP A 126 -13.78 16.56 28.51
C ASP A 126 -14.81 16.43 27.37
N ASN A 127 -14.41 15.88 26.23
CA ASN A 127 -15.27 15.72 25.06
C ASN A 127 -14.99 14.42 24.29
N TYR A 128 -14.63 13.35 25.00
CA TYR A 128 -14.24 12.08 24.41
C TYR A 128 -15.32 11.54 23.45
N GLY A 129 -14.91 11.18 22.24
CA GLY A 129 -15.79 10.60 21.22
C GLY A 129 -16.65 11.62 20.47
N GLU A 130 -16.61 12.91 20.81
CA GLU A 130 -17.29 13.94 20.03
C GLU A 130 -16.62 14.16 18.67
N VAL A 131 -17.43 14.39 17.64
CA VAL A 131 -16.94 14.76 16.31
C VAL A 131 -16.53 16.24 16.33
N ILE A 132 -15.23 16.50 16.36
CA ILE A 132 -14.67 17.86 16.42
C ILE A 132 -14.37 18.44 15.03
N TYR A 133 -14.35 17.61 13.98
CA TYR A 133 -14.23 18.05 12.60
C TYR A 133 -14.83 17.04 11.63
N THR A 134 -15.47 17.53 10.56
CA THR A 134 -15.96 16.71 9.45
C THR A 134 -15.49 17.32 8.14
N HIS A 135 -14.90 16.49 7.29
CA HIS A 135 -14.57 16.84 5.92
C HIS A 135 -15.45 16.04 4.97
N GLU A 136 -16.21 16.75 4.15
CA GLU A 136 -16.88 16.17 2.99
C GLU A 136 -15.99 16.33 1.77
N LYS A 137 -15.67 15.21 1.12
CA LYS A 137 -14.82 15.20 -0.05
C LYS A 137 -15.53 15.84 -1.24
N THR A 138 -14.83 16.70 -1.94
CA THR A 138 -15.24 17.24 -3.23
C THR A 138 -14.25 16.78 -4.30
N GLY A 139 -14.72 16.11 -5.36
CA GLY A 139 -13.86 15.63 -6.46
C GLY A 139 -12.93 14.47 -6.05
N ALA A 140 -13.48 13.26 -6.04
CA ALA A 140 -12.73 12.01 -5.84
C ALA A 140 -12.26 11.38 -7.16
N GLU A 141 -11.26 10.47 -7.09
CA GLU A 141 -10.82 9.52 -8.14
C GLU A 141 -11.32 9.87 -9.55
N ASN A 142 -10.83 11.01 -10.04
CA ASN A 142 -11.27 11.54 -11.32
C ASN A 142 -10.07 11.55 -12.25
N GLN A 143 -10.09 10.65 -13.24
CA GLN A 143 -9.01 10.52 -14.21
C GLN A 143 -8.78 11.81 -15.00
N ALA A 144 -9.85 12.57 -15.29
CA ALA A 144 -9.71 13.85 -15.99
C ALA A 144 -8.99 14.90 -15.13
N LEU A 145 -9.28 14.98 -13.83
CA LEU A 145 -8.56 15.87 -12.90
C LEU A 145 -7.09 15.44 -12.75
N HIS A 146 -6.83 14.13 -12.67
CA HIS A 146 -5.47 13.59 -12.58
C HIS A 146 -4.65 13.94 -13.83
N HIS A 147 -5.17 13.67 -15.02
CA HIS A 147 -4.49 14.02 -16.28
C HIS A 147 -4.35 15.54 -16.45
N LYS A 148 -5.34 16.32 -16.03
CA LYS A 148 -5.26 17.80 -16.08
C LYS A 148 -4.11 18.32 -15.21
N ASN A 149 -3.95 17.79 -14.00
CA ASN A 149 -2.82 18.14 -13.12
C ASN A 149 -1.47 17.76 -13.76
N HIS A 150 -1.37 16.54 -14.31
CA HIS A 150 -0.15 16.08 -14.97
C HIS A 150 0.24 16.95 -16.19
N HIS A 151 -0.72 17.24 -17.08
CA HIS A 151 -0.48 18.11 -18.23
C HIS A 151 -0.14 19.56 -17.83
N ALA A 152 -0.69 20.06 -16.72
CA ALA A 152 -0.35 21.38 -16.21
C ALA A 152 1.11 21.43 -15.75
N ALA A 153 1.56 20.44 -14.98
CA ALA A 153 2.96 20.31 -14.55
C ALA A 153 3.92 20.23 -15.75
N MET A 154 3.58 19.44 -16.77
CA MET A 154 4.37 19.35 -18.01
C MET A 154 4.49 20.69 -18.74
N ARG A 155 3.37 21.40 -18.93
CA ARG A 155 3.36 22.70 -19.62
C ARG A 155 4.13 23.78 -18.87
N ALA A 156 4.09 23.73 -17.53
CA ALA A 156 4.85 24.63 -16.68
C ALA A 156 6.33 24.24 -16.56
N ASN A 157 6.70 23.02 -17.00
CA ASN A 157 8.00 22.41 -16.73
C ASN A 157 8.35 22.42 -15.23
N ASP A 158 7.36 22.11 -14.38
CA ASP A 158 7.48 22.14 -12.92
C ASP A 158 6.84 20.89 -12.30
N ALA A 159 7.69 19.96 -11.88
CA ALA A 159 7.26 18.70 -11.26
C ALA A 159 6.67 18.89 -9.86
N SER A 160 6.96 20.00 -9.17
CA SER A 160 6.41 20.27 -7.83
C SER A 160 4.89 20.47 -7.84
N MET A 161 4.32 20.75 -9.02
CA MET A 161 2.88 20.86 -9.22
C MET A 161 2.14 19.51 -9.17
N LEU A 162 2.84 18.38 -9.18
CA LEU A 162 2.20 17.06 -9.20
C LEU A 162 1.54 16.74 -7.86
N ASN A 163 0.25 16.40 -7.89
CA ASN A 163 -0.48 15.91 -6.71
C ASN A 163 -0.07 14.49 -6.31
N CYS A 164 0.46 13.72 -7.26
CA CYS A 164 0.93 12.35 -7.10
C CYS A 164 2.33 12.25 -7.72
N PRO A 165 3.37 12.81 -7.06
CA PRO A 165 4.73 12.77 -7.57
C PRO A 165 5.30 11.34 -7.50
N PRO A 166 6.30 10.99 -8.33
CA PRO A 166 6.83 9.62 -8.41
C PRO A 166 7.36 9.11 -7.06
N GLU A 167 7.88 9.98 -6.21
CA GLU A 167 8.38 9.68 -4.86
C GLU A 167 7.27 9.06 -3.99
N LEU A 168 6.04 9.55 -4.08
CA LEU A 168 4.90 8.99 -3.34
C LEU A 168 4.63 7.53 -3.75
N GLY A 169 4.77 7.23 -5.05
CA GLY A 169 4.67 5.86 -5.56
C GLY A 169 5.83 4.99 -5.07
N TYR A 170 7.05 5.52 -5.11
CA TYR A 170 8.26 4.85 -4.63
C TYR A 170 8.16 4.48 -3.14
N TYR A 171 7.75 5.40 -2.26
CA TYR A 171 7.56 5.09 -0.83
C TYR A 171 6.52 3.98 -0.61
N GLY A 172 5.43 3.99 -1.38
CA GLY A 172 4.43 2.94 -1.36
C GLY A 172 4.98 1.57 -1.77
N VAL A 173 5.82 1.53 -2.81
CA VAL A 173 6.48 0.29 -3.29
C VAL A 173 7.49 -0.23 -2.28
N VAL A 174 8.31 0.64 -1.67
CA VAL A 174 9.26 0.25 -0.60
C VAL A 174 8.50 -0.38 0.57
N ALA A 175 7.40 0.24 1.00
CA ALA A 175 6.59 -0.23 2.11
C ALA A 175 6.05 -1.66 1.89
N VAL A 176 5.39 -1.93 0.75
CA VAL A 176 4.87 -3.27 0.46
C VAL A 176 5.97 -4.27 0.14
N GLY A 177 7.10 -3.81 -0.41
CA GLY A 177 8.29 -4.62 -0.67
C GLY A 177 8.91 -5.17 0.62
N LEU A 178 9.06 -4.32 1.65
CA LEU A 178 9.56 -4.74 2.97
C LEU A 178 8.70 -5.87 3.56
N ALA A 179 7.38 -5.73 3.51
CA ALA A 179 6.48 -6.73 4.05
C ALA A 179 6.51 -8.04 3.26
N ASN A 180 6.51 -7.97 1.93
CA ASN A 180 6.58 -9.17 1.10
C ASN A 180 7.86 -9.94 1.28
N GLU A 181 9.01 -9.26 1.28
CA GLU A 181 10.28 -9.92 1.52
C GLU A 181 10.38 -10.44 2.96
N GLY A 182 9.82 -9.71 3.94
CA GLY A 182 9.75 -10.17 5.31
C GLY A 182 8.92 -11.44 5.48
N TYR A 183 7.80 -11.54 4.76
CA TYR A 183 6.98 -12.75 4.69
C TYR A 183 7.75 -13.93 4.09
N LYS A 184 8.37 -13.74 2.91
CA LYS A 184 9.10 -14.79 2.19
C LYS A 184 10.31 -15.30 2.99
N LEU A 185 11.07 -14.37 3.58
CA LEU A 185 12.30 -14.68 4.32
C LEU A 185 12.05 -14.99 5.79
N LYS A 186 10.83 -14.80 6.28
CA LYS A 186 10.43 -14.94 7.69
C LYS A 186 11.30 -14.08 8.62
N LYS A 187 11.54 -12.83 8.23
CA LYS A 187 12.40 -11.87 8.92
C LYS A 187 11.78 -10.50 8.95
N CYS A 188 12.16 -9.70 9.95
CA CYS A 188 11.96 -8.26 9.86
C CYS A 188 12.97 -7.70 8.85
N MET A 189 12.51 -6.76 8.03
CA MET A 189 13.26 -6.18 6.93
C MET A 189 13.41 -4.68 7.13
N THR A 190 14.47 -4.10 6.61
CA THR A 190 14.73 -2.66 6.56
C THR A 190 15.06 -2.21 5.13
N TRP A 191 14.90 -0.92 4.87
CA TRP A 191 15.29 -0.31 3.60
C TRP A 191 16.75 0.13 3.68
N SER A 192 17.58 -0.30 2.72
CA SER A 192 18.96 0.18 2.57
C SER A 192 18.98 1.29 1.50
N PRO A 193 19.12 2.58 1.86
CA PRO A 193 19.14 3.66 0.89
C PRO A 193 20.36 3.57 -0.05
N GLU A 194 21.53 3.17 0.49
CA GLU A 194 22.78 3.03 -0.26
C GLU A 194 22.67 2.06 -1.44
N HIS A 195 21.92 0.97 -1.25
CA HIS A 195 21.75 -0.06 -2.27
C HIS A 195 20.36 -0.04 -2.93
N SER A 196 19.49 0.89 -2.52
CA SER A 196 18.09 0.99 -2.97
C SER A 196 17.38 -0.37 -2.98
N ARG A 197 17.53 -1.14 -1.90
CA ARG A 197 16.94 -2.48 -1.77
C ARG A 197 16.53 -2.81 -0.34
N VAL A 198 15.60 -3.75 -0.25
CA VAL A 198 15.17 -4.37 1.00
C VAL A 198 16.25 -5.35 1.50
N VAL A 199 16.62 -5.25 2.78
CA VAL A 199 17.59 -6.14 3.45
C VAL A 199 17.07 -6.57 4.83
N PRO A 200 17.54 -7.68 5.43
CA PRO A 200 17.19 -8.01 6.81
C PRO A 200 17.56 -6.88 7.77
N ALA A 201 16.64 -6.56 8.70
CA ALA A 201 16.84 -5.55 9.74
C ALA A 201 17.77 -6.02 10.86
#